data_AF-A0A0G3IC29-F1
#
_entry.id   AF-A0A0G3IC29-F1
#
_cell.length_a   1.000
_cell.length_b   1.000
_cell.length_c   1.000
_cell.angle_alpha   90.00
_cell.angle_beta   90.00
_cell.angle_gamma   90.00
#
_symmetry.space_group_name_H-M   'P 1'
#
loop_
_entity.id
_entity.type
_entity.pdbx_description
1 polymer ?
#
loop_
_entity_poly.entity_id
_entity_poly.type
_entity_poly.pdbx_seq_one_letter_code
_entity_poly.pdbx_strand_id
1 'polypeptide(L)'
;MMAVRSLSNTGDFMSSLKFVHRGCAVDIEIRARTMLWDITIEITPFDGVELITPFGPRKLKWPRTQEFAVLQNALVDEVCEAIDRRLVGG
;
A
#
# COMPACT_ATOMS: atom_id res chain seq x y z
N MET A 1 4.36 -0.38 -34.22
CA MET A 1 5.08 -1.62 -33.86
C MET A 1 5.87 -1.31 -32.59
N MET A 2 5.34 -1.66 -31.41
CA MET A 2 6.05 -1.50 -30.14
C MET A 2 6.27 -2.88 -29.56
N ALA A 3 7.52 -3.22 -29.33
CA ALA A 3 7.94 -4.51 -28.82
C ALA A 3 7.47 -4.67 -27.36
N VAL A 4 6.50 -5.55 -27.15
CA VAL A 4 6.21 -6.08 -25.82
C VAL A 4 7.35 -7.04 -25.50
N ARG A 5 8.36 -6.55 -24.76
CA ARG A 5 9.40 -7.41 -24.20
C ARG A 5 8.73 -8.33 -23.18
N SER A 6 8.49 -9.58 -23.59
CA SER A 6 8.24 -10.68 -22.66
C SER A 6 9.54 -10.90 -21.87
N LEU A 7 9.52 -10.58 -20.58
CA LEU A 7 10.58 -10.92 -19.64
C LEU A 7 10.02 -11.99 -18.70
N SER A 8 10.20 -13.25 -19.08
CA SER A 8 10.17 -14.36 -18.14
C SER A 8 11.41 -14.23 -17.24
N ASN A 9 11.27 -13.49 -16.14
CA ASN A 9 12.17 -13.58 -15.01
C ASN A 9 11.35 -14.21 -13.89
N THR A 10 11.75 -15.36 -13.36
CA THR A 10 11.27 -15.81 -12.04
C THR A 10 11.95 -14.92 -10.99
N GLY A 11 11.70 -13.62 -11.08
CA GLY A 11 12.20 -12.58 -10.20
C GLY A 11 11.10 -12.24 -9.22
N ASP A 12 11.46 -12.10 -7.95
CA ASP A 12 10.59 -11.55 -6.91
C ASP A 12 9.88 -10.30 -7.46
N PHE A 13 8.57 -10.39 -7.69
CA PHE A 13 7.79 -9.24 -8.11
C PHE A 13 7.65 -8.30 -6.91
N MET A 14 8.06 -7.05 -7.09
CA MET A 14 7.99 -6.01 -6.08
C MET A 14 7.37 -4.76 -6.70
N SER A 15 6.39 -4.19 -6.01
CA SER A 15 5.73 -2.94 -6.40
C SER A 15 5.66 -2.03 -5.19
N SER A 16 5.84 -0.73 -5.41
CA SER A 16 5.62 0.30 -4.40
C SER A 16 4.53 1.28 -4.86
N LEU A 17 3.69 1.71 -3.92
CA LEU A 17 2.70 2.75 -4.10
C LEU A 17 3.02 3.87 -3.13
N LYS A 18 3.17 5.09 -3.64
CA LYS A 18 3.44 6.28 -2.83
C LYS A 18 2.43 7.36 -3.14
N PHE A 19 1.79 7.89 -2.11
CA PHE A 19 0.82 8.96 -2.25
C PHE A 19 0.71 9.76 -0.95
N VAL A 20 -0.04 10.86 -1.01
CA VAL A 20 -0.37 11.67 0.16
C VAL A 20 -1.89 11.70 0.30
N HIS A 21 -2.39 11.45 1.51
CA HIS A 21 -3.81 11.59 1.85
C HIS A 21 -3.94 12.36 3.15
N ARG A 22 -4.74 13.45 3.14
CA ARG A 22 -5.02 14.30 4.30
C ARG A 22 -3.78 14.77 5.10
N GLY A 23 -2.68 15.05 4.38
CA GLY A 23 -1.42 15.46 5.02
C GLY A 23 -0.60 14.31 5.63
N CYS A 24 -0.97 13.06 5.38
CA CYS A 24 -0.14 11.91 5.67
C CYS A 24 0.51 11.39 4.38
N ALA A 25 1.84 11.26 4.39
CA ALA A 25 2.55 10.50 3.37
C ALA A 25 2.34 9.00 3.61
N VAL A 26 2.02 8.27 2.54
CA VAL A 26 1.77 6.84 2.57
C VAL A 26 2.76 6.16 1.64
N ASP A 27 3.41 5.12 2.14
CA ASP A 27 4.26 4.20 1.39
C ASP A 27 3.74 2.77 1.59
N ILE A 28 3.39 2.11 0.48
CA ILE A 28 2.94 0.72 0.48
C ILE A 28 3.89 -0.09 -0.39
N GLU A 29 4.57 -1.05 0.22
CA GLU A 29 5.41 -2.02 -0.47
C GLU A 29 4.66 -3.36 -0.58
N ILE A 30 4.58 -3.92 -1.78
CA ILE A 30 3.94 -5.20 -2.06
C ILE A 30 4.95 -6.15 -2.71
N ARG A 31 5.21 -7.28 -2.06
CA ARG A 31 6.13 -8.32 -2.54
C ARG A 31 5.37 -9.61 -2.83
N ALA A 32 5.59 -10.18 -4.02
CA ALA A 32 5.07 -11.48 -4.37
C ALA A 32 5.83 -12.59 -3.62
N ARG A 33 5.06 -13.48 -2.98
CA ARG A 33 5.49 -14.81 -2.55
C ARG A 33 4.72 -15.87 -3.35
N THR A 34 5.02 -17.14 -3.10
CA THR A 34 4.44 -18.27 -3.84
C THR A 34 2.91 -18.23 -3.86
N MET A 35 2.28 -18.03 -2.70
CA MET A 35 0.81 -18.03 -2.55
C MET A 35 0.26 -16.76 -1.89
N LEU A 36 1.15 -15.83 -1.51
CA LEU A 36 0.81 -14.65 -0.72
C LEU A 36 1.43 -13.39 -1.33
N TRP A 37 0.81 -12.25 -1.04
CA TRP A 37 1.39 -10.94 -1.08
C TRP A 37 1.87 -10.59 0.34
N ASP A 38 3.17 -10.32 0.48
CA ASP A 38 3.71 -9.68 1.68
C ASP A 38 3.60 -8.16 1.47
N ILE A 39 2.84 -7.49 2.32
CA ILE A 39 2.55 -6.06 2.18
C ILE A 39 3.06 -5.32 3.42
N THR A 40 3.84 -4.26 3.21
CA THR A 40 4.27 -3.33 4.26
C THR A 40 3.64 -1.98 3.97
N ILE A 41 3.01 -1.38 4.98
CA ILE A 41 2.39 -0.05 4.90
C ILE A 41 3.04 0.83 5.97
N GLU A 42 3.55 1.97 5.53
CA GLU A 42 4.07 3.03 6.39
C GLU A 42 3.28 4.31 6.12
N ILE A 43 2.83 4.95 7.21
CA ILE A 43 2.07 6.19 7.16
C ILE A 43 2.78 7.20 8.06
N THR A 44 3.23 8.29 7.45
CA THR A 44 3.98 9.36 8.09
C THR A 44 3.19 10.66 8.00
N PRO A 45 2.62 11.14 9.12
CA PRO A 45 1.98 12.46 9.16
C PRO A 45 3.00 13.57 8.89
N PHE A 46 2.59 14.60 8.14
CA PHE A 46 3.36 15.84 8.05
C PHE A 46 3.20 16.69 9.32
N ASP A 47 4.08 17.66 9.49
CA ASP A 47 4.05 18.58 10.64
C ASP A 47 2.67 19.25 10.77
N GLY A 48 2.14 19.24 11.98
CA GLY A 48 0.82 19.81 12.30
C GLY A 48 -0.38 18.89 12.04
N VAL A 49 -0.17 17.68 11.51
CA VAL A 49 -1.24 16.67 11.43
C VAL A 49 -1.32 15.89 12.73
N GLU A 50 -2.43 16.05 13.45
CA GLU A 50 -2.71 15.31 14.68
C GLU A 50 -3.60 14.09 14.41
N LEU A 51 -3.13 12.93 14.88
CA LEU A 51 -3.85 11.67 14.84
C LEU A 51 -4.31 11.27 16.23
N ILE A 52 -5.54 10.78 16.35
CA ILE A 52 -6.10 10.18 17.57
C ILE A 52 -5.21 9.03 18.06
N THR A 53 -4.64 8.26 17.14
CA THR A 53 -3.68 7.20 17.44
C THR A 53 -2.67 7.08 16.31
N PRO A 54 -1.35 6.99 16.60
CA PRO A 54 -0.34 6.75 15.58
C PRO A 54 -0.58 5.45 14.81
N PHE A 55 -0.22 5.42 13.52
CA PHE A 55 -0.43 4.25 12.67
C PHE A 55 0.52 3.08 12.95
N GLY A 56 1.79 3.39 13.26
CA GLY A 56 2.87 2.41 13.32
C GLY A 56 3.10 1.70 11.97
N PRO A 57 4.21 0.96 11.81
CA PRO A 57 4.42 0.13 10.62
C PRO A 57 3.43 -1.04 10.62
N ARG A 58 2.74 -1.26 9.50
CA ARG A 58 1.81 -2.39 9.33
C ARG A 58 2.36 -3.40 8.34
N LYS A 59 2.33 -4.68 8.72
CA LYS A 59 2.67 -5.80 7.84
C LYS A 59 1.44 -6.69 7.68
N LEU A 60 1.05 -6.92 6.44
CA LEU A 60 -0.12 -7.72 6.07
C LEU A 60 0.31 -8.87 5.16
N LYS A 61 -0.42 -9.98 5.25
CA LYS A 61 -0.29 -11.11 4.34
C LYS A 61 -1.63 -11.31 3.65
N TRP A 62 -1.65 -11.21 2.32
CA TRP A 62 -2.88 -11.34 1.53
C TRP A 62 -2.76 -12.51 0.55
N PRO A 63 -3.76 -13.40 0.43
CA PRO A 63 -3.77 -14.45 -0.60
C PRO A 63 -3.65 -13.91 -2.03
N ARG A 64 -2.92 -14.62 -2.91
CA ARG A 64 -2.84 -14.29 -4.35
C ARG A 64 -4.05 -14.84 -5.14
N THR A 65 -5.25 -14.59 -4.63
CA THR A 65 -6.52 -15.10 -5.21
C THR A 65 -7.20 -14.09 -6.12
N GLN A 66 -6.78 -12.83 -6.09
CA GLN A 66 -7.31 -11.74 -6.90
C GLN A 66 -6.22 -11.12 -7.78
N GLU A 67 -6.64 -10.41 -8.82
CA GLU A 67 -5.74 -9.63 -9.68
C GLU A 67 -4.99 -8.55 -8.88
N PHE A 68 -3.75 -8.29 -9.27
CA PHE A 68 -2.89 -7.33 -8.58
C PHE A 68 -3.48 -5.91 -8.56
N ALA A 69 -4.12 -5.46 -9.64
CA ALA A 69 -4.78 -4.15 -9.69
C ALA A 69 -5.91 -4.03 -8.66
N VAL A 70 -6.68 -5.11 -8.44
CA VAL A 70 -7.76 -5.14 -7.44
C VAL A 70 -7.18 -5.03 -6.02
N LEU A 71 -6.06 -5.72 -5.75
CA LEU A 71 -5.33 -5.58 -4.49
C LEU A 71 -4.86 -4.13 -4.26
N GLN A 72 -4.26 -3.50 -5.28
CA GLN A 72 -3.73 -2.14 -5.14
C GLN A 72 -4.85 -1.15 -4.78
N ASN A 73 -5.99 -1.21 -5.46
CA ASN A 73 -7.13 -0.34 -5.18
C ASN A 73 -7.67 -0.57 -3.76
N ALA A 74 -7.86 -1.83 -3.37
CA ALA A 74 -8.33 -2.16 -2.02
C ALA A 74 -7.39 -1.63 -0.92
N LEU A 75 -6.07 -1.74 -1.11
CA LEU A 75 -5.09 -1.22 -0.16
C LEU A 75 -5.13 0.31 -0.06
N VAL A 76 -5.30 1.01 -1.19
CA VAL A 76 -5.44 2.48 -1.19
C VAL A 76 -6.70 2.89 -0.43
N ASP A 77 -7.84 2.28 -0.74
CA ASP A 77 -9.11 2.59 -0.11
C ASP A 77 -9.07 2.33 1.41
N GLU A 78 -8.57 1.17 1.83
CA GLU A 78 -8.43 0.82 3.25
C GLU A 78 -7.51 1.77 4.01
N VAL A 79 -6.38 2.17 3.41
CA VAL A 79 -5.45 3.10 4.04
C VAL A 79 -6.06 4.49 4.16
N CYS A 80 -6.74 4.97 3.12
CA CYS A 80 -7.44 6.26 3.14
C CYS A 80 -8.51 6.28 4.23
N GLU A 81 -9.36 5.25 4.31
CA GLU A 81 -10.35 5.14 5.39
C GLU A 81 -9.70 5.08 6.78
N ALA A 82 -8.58 4.36 6.90
CA ALA A 82 -7.87 4.25 8.16
C ALA A 82 -7.31 5.60 8.63
N ILE A 83 -6.85 6.45 7.70
CA ILE A 83 -6.46 7.85 7.90
C ILE A 83 -7.66 8.69 8.32
N ASP A 84 -8.73 8.69 7.54
CA ASP A 84 -9.91 9.51 7.82
C ASP A 84 -10.52 9.21 9.20
N ARG A 85 -10.54 7.94 9.62
CA ARG A 85 -11.05 7.54 10.95
C ARG A 85 -10.15 7.96 12.12
N ARG A 86 -8.91 8.36 11.87
CA ARG A 86 -7.92 8.68 12.92
C ARG A 86 -7.54 10.14 12.97
N LEU A 87 -7.98 10.96 12.02
CA LEU A 87 -7.77 12.40 12.09
C LEU A 87 -8.57 13.00 13.25
N VAL A 88 -7.95 13.91 13.99
CA VAL A 88 -8.65 14.70 15.01
C VAL A 88 -9.43 15.82 14.32
N GLY A 89 -10.74 15.92 14.58
CA GLY A 89 -11.56 17.05 14.11
C GLY A 89 -12.06 16.96 12.66
N GLY A 90 -12.40 15.75 12.19
CA GLY A 90 -12.99 15.50 10.86
C GLY A 90 -14.35 16.16 10.64
#